data_AF-A0AA91Z528-F1
#
_entry.id   AF-A0AA91Z528-F1
#
_cell.length_a   1.000
_cell.length_b   1.000
_cell.length_c   1.000
_cell.angle_alpha   90.00
_cell.angle_beta   90.00
_cell.angle_gamma   90.00
#
_symmetry.space_group_name_H-M   'P 1'
#
loop_
_entity.id
_entity.type
_entity.pdbx_description
1 polymer ?
#
loop_
_entity_poly.entity_id
_entity_poly.type
_entity_poly.pdbx_seq_one_letter_code
_entity_poly.pdbx_strand_id
1 'polypeptide(L)'
;MPKYLGFIDESGNHDLDTSKEGVSKYYVVNAIICKEHQLQRLTNFVETLRKKHYGEGEIKSSRTKAERRIRVIEELRAIDFKFIALAVNKDELQKTGGFPHKKSFVKFLHGILYKGLVASYQDIAISADEYGREEFMRGFREYISKNHIPDLFKSCTVEHVKSDSNVLVQLADFLAGTIRMVYEGGASKELMQTFIELAKKSKLSIEEWPPQYFRRIDQRTERKEFDEVVFNVAMNSAANFISENDDFADHGLREQLIVLKYLLFQAQFVHTDYISSGELRDHLSARGCEQLSEHQFMSSVISQLRDRGVLISSSNKGYKIPQTHSDYMDFVELVNGQSIPLLERLRRAKKTLFEASLGELKTFDDPQHARLKRVIEALEE
;
A
#
# COMPACT_ATOMS: atom_id res chain seq x y z
N MET A 1 19.95 14.78 13.60
CA MET A 1 19.80 14.96 12.14
C MET A 1 18.73 13.99 11.68
N PRO A 2 17.79 14.43 10.82
CA PRO A 2 16.63 13.63 10.45
C PRO A 2 17.04 12.38 9.68
N LYS A 3 16.62 11.20 10.14
CA LYS A 3 16.97 9.92 9.46
C LYS A 3 16.38 9.81 8.04
N TYR A 4 15.22 10.44 7.81
CA TYR A 4 14.49 10.38 6.54
C TYR A 4 14.23 11.78 5.97
N LEU A 5 14.17 11.86 4.65
CA LEU A 5 13.88 13.08 3.90
C LEU A 5 12.71 12.81 2.94
N GLY A 6 11.74 13.72 2.91
CA GLY A 6 10.57 13.67 2.05
C GLY A 6 10.50 14.88 1.12
N PHE A 7 10.27 14.68 -0.18
CA PHE A 7 10.10 15.76 -1.18
C PHE A 7 8.73 15.66 -1.81
N ILE A 8 7.90 16.69 -1.66
CA ILE A 8 6.47 16.63 -2.00
C ILE A 8 6.14 17.62 -3.11
N ASP A 9 5.38 17.13 -4.09
CA ASP A 9 4.72 17.96 -5.11
C ASP A 9 3.39 17.30 -5.54
N GLU A 10 2.57 18.04 -6.27
CA GLU A 10 1.23 17.63 -6.68
C GLU A 10 0.99 17.71 -8.19
N SER A 11 -0.01 16.99 -8.68
CA SER A 11 -0.46 17.09 -10.06
C SER A 11 -1.97 17.01 -10.20
N GLY A 12 -2.54 17.94 -10.95
CA GLY A 12 -3.99 18.06 -11.15
C GLY A 12 -4.48 19.43 -10.68
N ASN A 13 -5.67 19.83 -11.14
CA ASN A 13 -6.27 21.08 -10.71
C ASN A 13 -7.36 20.85 -9.66
N HIS A 14 -7.71 21.92 -8.96
CA HIS A 14 -8.70 21.91 -7.89
C HIS A 14 -10.16 21.86 -8.40
N ASP A 15 -10.43 22.27 -9.65
CA ASP A 15 -11.82 22.38 -10.12
C ASP A 15 -12.53 21.02 -10.01
N LEU A 16 -13.68 20.99 -9.35
CA LEU A 16 -14.46 19.77 -9.09
C LEU A 16 -15.37 19.42 -10.28
N ASP A 17 -15.48 20.30 -11.28
CA ASP A 17 -16.23 20.03 -12.49
C ASP A 17 -15.35 19.37 -13.57
N THR A 18 -15.16 18.07 -13.42
CA THR A 18 -14.37 17.19 -14.30
C THR A 18 -14.95 17.04 -15.70
N SER A 19 -16.16 17.54 -15.96
CA SER A 19 -16.76 17.57 -17.29
C SER A 19 -16.18 18.67 -18.18
N LYS A 20 -15.53 19.67 -17.60
CA LYS A 20 -14.92 20.78 -18.34
C LYS A 20 -13.59 20.37 -18.98
N GLU A 21 -13.37 20.85 -20.20
CA GLU A 21 -12.10 20.69 -20.88
C GLU A 21 -10.95 21.32 -20.07
N GLY A 22 -9.88 20.55 -19.88
CA GLY A 22 -8.71 20.98 -19.08
C GLY A 22 -8.84 20.77 -17.57
N VAL A 23 -10.00 20.32 -17.05
CA VAL A 23 -10.14 19.90 -15.66
C VAL A 23 -9.67 18.45 -15.51
N SER A 24 -8.67 18.20 -14.66
CA SER A 24 -8.22 16.83 -14.41
C SER A 24 -9.31 16.07 -13.68
N LYS A 25 -9.44 14.76 -13.89
CA LYS A 25 -10.34 13.93 -13.08
C LYS A 25 -9.72 13.57 -11.74
N TYR A 26 -8.40 13.38 -11.74
CA TYR A 26 -7.63 13.11 -10.54
C TYR A 26 -6.80 14.30 -10.07
N TYR A 27 -6.57 14.37 -8.77
CA TYR A 27 -5.58 15.22 -8.12
C TYR A 27 -4.64 14.32 -7.33
N VAL A 28 -3.35 14.32 -7.66
CA VAL A 28 -2.37 13.41 -7.07
C VAL A 28 -1.38 14.22 -6.25
N VAL A 29 -1.16 13.86 -4.99
CA VAL A 29 -0.07 14.42 -4.17
C VAL A 29 0.97 13.32 -4.00
N ASN A 30 2.24 13.59 -4.29
CA ASN A 30 3.30 12.58 -4.27
C ASN A 30 4.48 13.04 -3.42
N ALA A 31 5.04 12.10 -2.65
CA ALA A 31 6.21 12.28 -1.81
C ALA A 31 7.34 11.31 -2.23
N ILE A 32 8.50 11.82 -2.62
CA ILE A 32 9.74 11.04 -2.76
C ILE A 32 10.40 10.93 -1.39
N ILE A 33 10.78 9.72 -1.00
CA ILE A 33 11.36 9.45 0.32
C ILE A 33 12.71 8.76 0.19
N CYS A 34 13.71 9.29 0.86
CA CYS A 34 15.03 8.69 0.95
C CYS A 34 15.62 8.81 2.37
N LYS A 35 16.63 8.00 2.66
CA LYS A 35 17.43 8.16 3.89
C LYS A 35 18.45 9.28 3.69
N GLU A 36 18.84 9.96 4.76
CA GLU A 36 19.80 11.08 4.71
C GLU A 36 21.10 10.71 3.96
N HIS A 37 21.71 9.55 4.25
CA HIS A 37 22.92 9.10 3.58
C HIS A 37 22.76 8.77 2.09
N GLN A 38 21.52 8.64 1.60
CA GLN A 38 21.21 8.39 0.19
C GLN A 38 20.93 9.68 -0.59
N LEU A 39 20.72 10.81 0.10
CA LEU A 39 20.32 12.08 -0.50
C LEU A 39 21.26 12.50 -1.63
N GLN A 40 22.56 12.55 -1.36
CA GLN A 40 23.54 13.01 -2.36
C GLN A 40 23.55 12.13 -3.61
N ARG A 41 23.48 10.81 -3.41
CA ARG A 41 23.46 9.84 -4.51
C ARG A 41 22.19 9.99 -5.34
N LEU A 42 21.03 10.11 -4.71
CA LEU A 42 19.75 10.30 -5.39
C LEU A 42 19.73 11.63 -6.14
N THR A 43 20.13 12.72 -5.50
CA THR A 43 20.20 14.06 -6.11
C THR A 43 21.10 14.07 -7.33
N ASN A 44 22.32 13.54 -7.23
CA ASN A 44 23.26 13.48 -8.36
C ASN A 44 22.74 12.62 -9.52
N PHE A 45 22.06 11.51 -9.21
CA PHE A 45 21.46 10.65 -10.21
C PHE A 45 20.33 11.37 -10.97
N VAL A 46 19.40 11.98 -10.24
CA VAL A 46 18.26 12.69 -10.85
C VAL A 46 18.75 13.93 -11.61
N GLU A 47 19.79 14.62 -11.14
CA GLU A 47 20.46 15.70 -11.88
C GLU A 47 21.05 15.22 -13.22
N THR A 48 21.71 14.08 -13.22
CA THR A 48 22.25 13.47 -14.44
C THR A 48 21.13 13.10 -15.41
N LEU A 49 20.04 12.52 -14.88
CA LEU A 49 18.84 12.20 -15.63
C LEU A 49 18.19 13.46 -16.21
N ARG A 50 18.08 14.54 -15.43
CA ARG A 50 17.56 15.85 -15.87
C ARG A 50 18.37 16.36 -17.05
N LYS A 51 19.70 16.44 -16.90
CA LYS A 51 20.59 16.91 -17.96
C LYS A 51 20.47 16.08 -19.24
N LYS A 52 20.32 14.76 -19.11
CA LYS A 52 20.19 13.84 -20.24
C LYS A 52 18.87 14.01 -21.01
N HIS A 53 17.73 14.14 -20.32
CA HIS A 53 16.40 14.13 -20.96
C HIS A 53 15.77 15.52 -21.15
N TYR A 54 16.25 16.51 -20.40
CA TYR A 54 15.69 17.87 -20.33
C TYR A 54 16.75 18.96 -20.55
N GLY A 55 18.05 18.62 -20.59
CA GLY A 55 19.13 19.59 -20.78
C GLY A 55 19.24 20.54 -19.58
N GLU A 56 19.21 21.85 -19.83
CA GLU A 56 19.15 22.90 -18.80
C GLU A 56 17.72 23.13 -18.27
N GLY A 57 16.72 22.46 -18.85
CA GLY A 57 15.33 22.58 -18.44
C GLY A 57 14.99 21.79 -17.17
N GLU A 58 13.98 22.28 -16.45
CA GLU A 58 13.37 21.60 -15.30
C GLU A 58 12.60 20.34 -15.74
N ILE A 59 12.55 19.34 -14.85
CA ILE A 59 11.68 18.17 -15.05
C ILE A 59 10.23 18.61 -14.75
N LYS A 60 9.52 19.09 -15.78
CA LYS A 60 8.09 19.43 -15.66
C LYS A 60 7.23 18.33 -16.22
N SER A 61 6.38 17.75 -15.37
CA SER A 61 5.45 16.71 -15.75
C SER A 61 4.53 17.19 -16.88
N SER A 62 3.97 18.39 -16.78
CA SER A 62 3.07 18.97 -17.81
C SER A 62 3.71 19.10 -19.21
N ARG A 63 5.04 19.21 -19.31
CA ARG A 63 5.78 19.36 -20.57
C ARG A 63 6.37 18.06 -21.09
N THR A 64 6.20 16.95 -20.38
CA THR A 64 6.83 15.67 -20.72
C THR A 64 5.88 14.80 -21.55
N LYS A 65 6.28 14.47 -22.78
CA LYS A 65 5.56 13.55 -23.67
C LYS A 65 5.70 12.09 -23.22
N ALA A 66 4.74 11.24 -23.58
CA ALA A 66 4.66 9.84 -23.15
C ALA A 66 5.95 9.05 -23.41
N GLU A 67 6.57 9.19 -24.59
CA GLU A 67 7.78 8.46 -24.97
C GLU A 67 8.98 8.88 -24.11
N ARG A 68 9.05 10.17 -23.74
CA ARG A 68 10.08 10.66 -22.82
C ARG A 68 9.83 10.16 -21.39
N ARG A 69 8.57 10.06 -20.96
CA ARG A 69 8.23 9.50 -19.64
C ARG A 69 8.70 8.06 -19.50
N ILE A 70 8.45 7.22 -20.51
CA ILE A 70 8.88 5.81 -20.50
C ILE A 70 10.38 5.73 -20.26
N ARG A 71 11.19 6.43 -21.06
CA ARG A 71 12.66 6.44 -20.92
C ARG A 71 13.13 6.93 -19.55
N VAL A 72 12.48 7.97 -19.00
CA VAL A 72 12.81 8.50 -17.68
C VAL A 72 12.49 7.48 -16.59
N ILE A 73 11.32 6.85 -16.63
CA ILE A 73 10.89 5.80 -15.67
C ILE A 73 11.84 4.60 -15.75
N GLU A 74 12.25 4.18 -16.95
CA GLU A 74 13.22 3.10 -17.14
C GLU A 74 14.55 3.41 -16.46
N GLU A 75 15.09 4.62 -16.62
CA GLU A 75 16.34 5.01 -15.96
C GLU A 75 16.18 5.12 -14.45
N LEU A 76 15.03 5.61 -13.96
CA LEU A 76 14.74 5.66 -12.52
C LEU A 76 14.74 4.26 -11.88
N ARG A 77 14.56 3.18 -12.65
CA ARG A 77 14.72 1.82 -12.13
C ARG A 77 16.17 1.52 -11.73
N ALA A 78 17.18 2.26 -12.18
CA ALA A 78 18.57 2.01 -11.81
C ALA A 78 18.94 2.48 -10.40
N ILE A 79 18.05 3.24 -9.73
CA ILE A 79 18.29 3.78 -8.39
C ILE A 79 17.19 3.38 -7.41
N ASP A 80 17.60 3.09 -6.18
CA ASP A 80 16.66 2.75 -5.11
C ASP A 80 16.20 4.03 -4.41
N PHE A 81 14.90 4.28 -4.49
CA PHE A 81 14.18 5.30 -3.73
C PHE A 81 12.78 4.79 -3.43
N LYS A 82 12.09 5.43 -2.48
CA LYS A 82 10.70 5.14 -2.18
C LYS A 82 9.84 6.32 -2.58
N PHE A 83 8.59 6.06 -2.89
CA PHE A 83 7.61 7.13 -2.99
C PHE A 83 6.25 6.71 -2.49
N ILE A 84 5.54 7.68 -1.93
CA ILE A 84 4.19 7.56 -1.39
C ILE A 84 3.34 8.61 -2.08
N ALA A 85 2.23 8.20 -2.69
CA ALA A 85 1.31 9.12 -3.33
C ALA A 85 -0.12 8.94 -2.81
N LEU A 86 -0.88 10.03 -2.87
CA LEU A 86 -2.30 10.09 -2.62
C LEU A 86 -3.00 10.44 -3.94
N ALA A 87 -3.74 9.51 -4.53
CA ALA A 87 -4.51 9.72 -5.75
C ALA A 87 -5.96 10.07 -5.40
N VAL A 88 -6.36 11.29 -5.71
CA VAL A 88 -7.67 11.83 -5.31
C VAL A 88 -8.61 11.93 -6.49
N ASN A 89 -9.77 11.33 -6.35
CA ASN A 89 -10.76 11.22 -7.40
C ASN A 89 -11.84 12.28 -7.24
N LYS A 90 -11.81 13.31 -8.09
CA LYS A 90 -12.64 14.50 -7.87
C LYS A 90 -14.12 14.29 -8.18
N ASP A 91 -14.46 13.28 -8.97
CA ASP A 91 -15.85 12.92 -9.28
C ASP A 91 -16.65 12.51 -8.03
N GLU A 92 -15.94 12.04 -7.00
CA GLU A 92 -16.54 11.47 -5.79
C GLU A 92 -16.46 12.44 -4.60
N LEU A 93 -15.85 13.60 -4.80
CA LEU A 93 -15.83 14.63 -3.79
C LEU A 93 -17.18 15.34 -3.74
N GLN A 94 -17.61 15.66 -2.53
CA GLN A 94 -18.79 16.50 -2.34
C GLN A 94 -18.52 17.87 -2.97
N LYS A 95 -19.41 18.29 -3.86
CA LYS A 95 -19.37 19.61 -4.52
C LYS A 95 -19.84 20.75 -3.59
N THR A 96 -20.09 20.44 -2.33
CA THR A 96 -20.51 21.35 -1.27
C THR A 96 -19.54 21.26 -0.08
N GLY A 97 -19.52 22.28 0.79
CA GLY A 97 -18.64 22.29 1.97
C GLY A 97 -17.23 22.81 1.67
N GLY A 98 -16.20 22.15 2.22
CA GLY A 98 -14.82 22.63 2.16
C GLY A 98 -14.08 22.39 0.83
N PHE A 99 -14.46 21.36 0.07
CA PHE A 99 -13.75 20.97 -1.16
C PHE A 99 -13.82 21.97 -2.32
N PRO A 100 -14.90 22.75 -2.53
CA PRO A 100 -14.92 23.82 -3.53
C PRO A 100 -13.95 24.98 -3.25
N HIS A 101 -13.37 25.05 -2.04
CA HIS A 101 -12.41 26.07 -1.68
C HIS A 101 -10.98 25.53 -1.81
N LYS A 102 -10.22 26.09 -2.77
CA LYS A 102 -8.83 25.66 -3.08
C LYS A 102 -7.94 25.50 -1.86
N LYS A 103 -7.99 26.45 -0.92
CA LYS A 103 -7.16 26.40 0.30
C LYS A 103 -7.52 25.18 1.17
N SER A 104 -8.81 24.93 1.37
CA SER A 104 -9.31 23.85 2.22
C SER A 104 -9.09 22.48 1.57
N PHE A 105 -9.32 22.37 0.27
CA PHE A 105 -9.03 21.18 -0.54
C PHE A 105 -7.56 20.76 -0.41
N VAL A 106 -6.62 21.66 -0.73
CA VAL A 106 -5.17 21.38 -0.69
C VAL A 106 -4.76 21.04 0.74
N LYS A 107 -5.18 21.84 1.73
CA LYS A 107 -4.91 21.62 3.16
C LYS A 107 -5.33 20.22 3.62
N PHE A 108 -6.52 19.79 3.24
CA PHE A 108 -7.06 18.51 3.65
C PHE A 108 -6.29 17.34 3.00
N LEU A 109 -6.08 17.37 1.68
CA LEU A 109 -5.44 16.27 0.95
C LEU A 109 -3.95 16.13 1.28
N HIS A 110 -3.23 17.25 1.33
CA HIS A 110 -1.84 17.22 1.80
C HIS A 110 -1.80 16.72 3.25
N GLY A 111 -2.75 17.12 4.09
CA GLY A 111 -2.87 16.66 5.47
C GLY A 111 -2.95 15.12 5.60
N ILE A 112 -3.64 14.43 4.68
CA ILE A 112 -3.68 12.96 4.65
C ILE A 112 -2.28 12.39 4.38
N LEU A 113 -1.63 12.84 3.30
CA LEU A 113 -0.29 12.38 2.94
C LEU A 113 0.72 12.62 4.07
N TYR A 114 0.73 13.83 4.63
CA TYR A 114 1.66 14.17 5.71
C TYR A 114 1.42 13.35 6.99
N LYS A 115 0.16 13.06 7.35
CA LYS A 115 -0.14 12.15 8.47
C LYS A 115 0.42 10.75 8.20
N GLY A 116 0.22 10.23 7.00
CA GLY A 116 0.79 8.94 6.57
C GLY A 116 2.32 8.90 6.65
N LEU A 117 2.99 10.00 6.28
CA LEU A 117 4.44 10.14 6.40
C LEU A 117 4.90 10.11 7.87
N VAL A 118 4.29 10.89 8.76
CA VAL A 118 4.73 10.95 10.16
C VAL A 118 4.34 9.70 10.96
N ALA A 119 3.24 9.03 10.59
CA ALA A 119 2.92 7.71 11.13
C ALA A 119 3.96 6.65 10.72
N SER A 120 4.45 6.74 9.48
CA SER A 120 5.42 5.78 8.92
C SER A 120 6.86 6.02 9.37
N TYR A 121 7.28 7.27 9.54
CA TYR A 121 8.67 7.64 9.80
C TYR A 121 8.81 8.40 11.12
N GLN A 122 9.64 7.88 12.04
CA GLN A 122 9.85 8.46 13.37
C GLN A 122 10.58 9.82 13.34
N ASP A 123 11.47 10.02 12.37
CA ASP A 123 12.30 11.23 12.24
C ASP A 123 12.46 11.59 10.75
N ILE A 124 11.64 12.55 10.29
CA ILE A 124 11.54 12.92 8.87
C ILE A 124 11.63 14.45 8.70
N ALA A 125 12.46 14.88 7.74
CA ALA A 125 12.47 16.25 7.26
C ALA A 125 11.74 16.34 5.91
N ILE A 126 10.76 17.23 5.80
CA ILE A 126 9.91 17.35 4.60
C ILE A 126 10.19 18.66 3.89
N SER A 127 10.46 18.57 2.59
CA SER A 127 10.59 19.67 1.64
C SER A 127 9.39 19.66 0.70
N ALA A 128 8.64 20.76 0.63
CA ALA A 128 7.47 20.89 -0.24
C ALA A 128 7.53 22.19 -1.06
N ASP A 129 6.97 22.16 -2.27
CA ASP A 129 6.89 23.33 -3.15
C ASP A 129 6.01 24.46 -2.55
N GLU A 130 6.16 25.68 -3.09
CA GLU A 130 5.57 26.95 -2.63
C GLU A 130 4.03 26.93 -2.42
N TYR A 131 3.33 25.92 -2.94
CA TYR A 131 1.90 25.71 -2.69
C TYR A 131 1.57 25.30 -1.24
N GLY A 132 2.54 24.82 -0.47
CA GLY A 132 2.45 24.70 0.98
C GLY A 132 2.52 26.07 1.64
N ARG A 133 1.39 26.77 1.77
CA ARG A 133 1.35 28.09 2.45
C ARG A 133 1.95 28.00 3.85
N GLU A 134 2.80 28.95 4.22
CA GLU A 134 3.45 29.06 5.53
C GLU A 134 2.47 28.91 6.71
N GLU A 135 1.26 29.47 6.58
CA GLU A 135 0.17 29.33 7.57
C GLU A 135 -0.38 27.90 7.69
N PHE A 136 -0.49 27.17 6.57
CA PHE A 136 -0.91 25.78 6.57
C PHE A 136 0.16 24.90 7.24
N MET A 137 1.43 25.12 6.91
CA MET A 137 2.54 24.37 7.51
C MET A 137 2.71 24.68 9.00
N ARG A 138 2.46 25.92 9.42
CA ARG A 138 2.39 26.29 10.85
C ARG A 138 1.26 25.57 11.57
N GLY A 139 0.04 25.63 11.02
CA GLY A 139 -1.10 24.90 11.58
C GLY A 139 -0.95 23.37 11.53
N PHE A 140 -0.22 22.85 10.54
CA PHE A 140 0.12 21.44 10.43
C PHE A 140 1.16 21.01 11.45
N ARG A 141 2.22 21.81 11.68
CA ARG A 141 3.19 21.60 12.77
C ARG A 141 2.47 21.58 14.12
N GLU A 142 1.56 22.52 14.36
CA GLU A 142 0.75 22.56 15.58
C GLU A 142 -0.16 21.32 15.71
N TYR A 143 -0.78 20.88 14.61
CA TYR A 143 -1.62 19.68 14.57
C TYR A 143 -0.79 18.42 14.89
N ILE A 144 0.38 18.25 14.25
CA ILE A 144 1.29 17.13 14.52
C ILE A 144 1.78 17.17 15.96
N SER A 145 2.18 18.35 16.46
CA SER A 145 2.66 18.47 17.84
C SER A 145 1.59 18.14 18.88
N LYS A 146 0.32 18.43 18.57
CA LYS A 146 -0.81 18.18 19.49
C LYS A 146 -1.37 16.76 19.40
N ASN A 147 -1.39 16.16 18.21
CA ASN A 147 -2.14 14.91 17.97
C ASN A 147 -1.27 13.69 17.62
N HIS A 148 0.02 13.86 17.28
CA HIS A 148 0.87 12.78 16.72
C HIS A 148 2.27 12.70 17.35
N ILE A 149 2.51 13.33 18.51
CA ILE A 149 3.69 13.07 19.33
C ILE A 149 3.26 12.24 20.54
N PRO A 150 3.27 10.88 20.48
CA PRO A 150 3.15 10.06 21.67
C PRO A 150 4.46 9.97 22.47
N ASP A 151 5.58 10.51 21.95
CA ASP A 151 6.89 10.30 22.57
C ASP A 151 7.85 11.49 22.36
N LEU A 152 8.64 11.80 23.39
CA LEU A 152 9.66 12.86 23.44
C LEU A 152 10.73 12.78 22.33
N PHE A 153 10.73 11.71 21.52
CA PHE A 153 11.79 11.31 20.59
C PHE A 153 11.40 11.36 19.10
N LYS A 154 10.15 11.70 18.73
CA LYS A 154 9.76 11.85 17.31
C LYS A 154 9.88 13.31 16.88
N SER A 155 10.74 13.59 15.89
CA SER A 155 10.92 14.92 15.31
C SER A 155 10.46 14.97 13.86
N CYS A 156 9.68 15.99 13.51
CA CYS A 156 9.34 16.31 12.13
C CYS A 156 9.73 17.75 11.85
N THR A 157 10.74 17.94 10.99
CA THR A 157 11.13 19.26 10.50
C THR A 157 10.52 19.47 9.12
N VAL A 158 9.95 20.64 8.88
CA VAL A 158 9.40 20.97 7.57
C VAL A 158 10.06 22.24 7.06
N GLU A 159 10.71 22.13 5.92
CA GLU A 159 11.44 23.21 5.25
C GLU A 159 10.78 23.56 3.91
N HIS A 160 10.76 24.84 3.57
CA HIS A 160 10.27 25.31 2.28
C HIS A 160 11.40 25.28 1.27
N VAL A 161 11.15 24.68 0.12
CA VAL A 161 12.12 24.65 -0.97
C VAL A 161 11.41 25.04 -2.25
N LYS A 162 11.99 25.98 -3.01
CA LYS A 162 11.44 26.37 -4.31
C LYS A 162 11.62 25.23 -5.31
N SER A 163 10.58 24.86 -6.06
CA SER A 163 10.62 23.76 -7.05
C SER A 163 11.67 23.93 -8.15
N ASP A 164 12.01 25.17 -8.52
CA ASP A 164 13.10 25.48 -9.47
C ASP A 164 14.48 25.06 -8.95
N SER A 165 14.67 25.05 -7.63
CA SER A 165 15.94 24.81 -6.96
C SER A 165 16.18 23.36 -6.53
N ASN A 166 15.15 22.50 -6.53
CA ASN A 166 15.27 21.12 -6.02
C ASN A 166 14.78 20.06 -7.00
N VAL A 167 15.73 19.31 -7.58
CA VAL A 167 15.49 18.24 -8.54
C VAL A 167 14.62 17.10 -8.01
N LEU A 168 14.58 16.88 -6.68
CA LEU A 168 13.78 15.82 -6.07
C LEU A 168 12.30 16.22 -5.92
N VAL A 169 12.03 17.52 -5.77
CA VAL A 169 10.66 18.06 -5.87
C VAL A 169 10.17 17.94 -7.32
N GLN A 170 11.03 18.24 -8.30
CA GLN A 170 10.70 18.04 -9.72
C GLN A 170 10.45 16.57 -10.07
N LEU A 171 11.19 15.64 -9.44
CA LEU A 171 10.89 14.21 -9.55
C LEU A 171 9.52 13.85 -8.93
N ALA A 172 9.15 14.51 -7.84
CA ALA A 172 7.84 14.33 -7.22
C ALA A 172 6.69 14.76 -8.16
N ASP A 173 6.79 15.93 -8.82
CA ASP A 173 5.83 16.40 -9.86
C ASP A 173 5.75 15.40 -11.03
N PHE A 174 6.91 14.96 -11.52
CA PHE A 174 6.99 14.01 -12.62
C PHE A 174 6.20 12.72 -12.32
N LEU A 175 6.41 12.12 -11.14
CA LEU A 175 5.70 10.91 -10.74
C LEU A 175 4.22 11.20 -10.43
N ALA A 176 3.88 12.31 -9.77
CA ALA A 176 2.49 12.70 -9.52
C ALA A 176 1.68 12.79 -10.83
N GLY A 177 2.22 13.46 -11.84
CA GLY A 177 1.53 13.56 -13.14
C GLY A 177 1.55 12.26 -13.95
N THR A 178 2.55 11.39 -13.76
CA THR A 178 2.55 10.05 -14.36
C THR A 178 1.45 9.17 -13.74
N ILE A 179 1.34 9.15 -12.41
CA ILE A 179 0.25 8.46 -11.70
C ILE A 179 -1.10 8.98 -12.18
N ARG A 180 -1.29 10.31 -12.22
CA ARG A 180 -2.54 10.92 -12.69
C ARG A 180 -2.93 10.43 -14.09
N MET A 181 -1.97 10.41 -15.01
CA MET A 181 -2.22 9.96 -16.39
C MET A 181 -2.58 8.48 -16.50
N VAL A 182 -1.97 7.63 -15.65
CA VAL A 182 -2.34 6.20 -15.54
C VAL A 182 -3.78 6.05 -15.01
N TYR A 183 -4.12 6.78 -13.95
CA TYR A 183 -5.45 6.75 -13.33
C TYR A 183 -6.57 7.31 -14.23
N GLU A 184 -6.24 8.28 -15.08
CA GLU A 184 -7.16 8.88 -16.06
C GLU A 184 -7.32 8.03 -17.33
N GLY A 185 -6.60 6.90 -17.45
CA GLY A 185 -6.64 6.04 -18.64
C GLY A 185 -5.96 6.65 -19.87
N GLY A 186 -5.19 7.74 -19.70
CA GLY A 186 -4.45 8.40 -20.77
C GLY A 186 -3.07 7.79 -21.05
N ALA A 187 -2.65 6.79 -20.26
CA ALA A 187 -1.38 6.10 -20.44
C ALA A 187 -1.46 5.03 -21.53
N SER A 188 -0.41 4.93 -22.37
CA SER A 188 -0.25 3.78 -23.26
C SER A 188 -0.01 2.49 -22.46
N LYS A 189 -0.31 1.33 -23.06
CA LYS A 189 -0.03 0.02 -22.44
C LYS A 189 1.45 -0.13 -22.03
N GLU A 190 2.36 0.36 -22.88
CA GLU A 190 3.80 0.36 -22.63
C GLU A 190 4.15 1.18 -21.38
N LEU A 191 3.66 2.43 -21.29
CA LEU A 191 3.91 3.28 -20.13
C LEU A 191 3.33 2.68 -18.84
N MET A 192 2.14 2.10 -18.92
CA MET A 192 1.52 1.43 -17.77
C MET A 192 2.40 0.27 -17.28
N GLN A 193 2.92 -0.56 -18.19
CA GLN A 193 3.82 -1.65 -17.86
C GLN A 193 5.13 -1.15 -17.23
N THR A 194 5.78 -0.15 -17.81
CA THR A 194 7.01 0.44 -17.27
C THR A 194 6.78 1.05 -15.87
N PHE A 195 5.64 1.72 -15.68
CA PHE A 195 5.26 2.29 -14.39
C PHE A 195 5.03 1.20 -13.33
N ILE A 196 4.33 0.12 -13.67
CA ILE A 196 4.12 -1.03 -12.77
C ILE A 196 5.46 -1.64 -12.35
N GLU A 197 6.41 -1.79 -13.28
CA GLU A 197 7.73 -2.32 -12.98
C GLU A 197 8.54 -1.40 -12.05
N LEU A 198 8.44 -0.07 -12.22
CA LEU A 198 9.01 0.88 -11.28
C LEU A 198 8.35 0.78 -9.90
N ALA A 199 7.02 0.68 -9.85
CA ALA A 199 6.25 0.57 -8.61
C ALA A 199 6.65 -0.66 -7.77
N LYS A 200 6.79 -1.82 -8.44
CA LYS A 200 7.29 -3.06 -7.82
C LYS A 200 8.68 -2.87 -7.21
N LYS A 201 9.62 -2.29 -7.96
CA LYS A 201 11.01 -2.13 -7.52
C LYS A 201 11.15 -1.13 -6.37
N SER A 202 10.47 0.02 -6.48
CA SER A 202 10.54 1.13 -5.52
C SER A 202 9.72 0.89 -4.24
N LYS A 203 8.97 -0.21 -4.16
CA LYS A 203 8.02 -0.51 -3.07
C LYS A 203 7.03 0.63 -2.85
N LEU A 204 6.47 1.11 -3.95
CA LEU A 204 5.48 2.17 -4.04
C LEU A 204 4.29 1.94 -3.09
N SER A 205 3.81 3.04 -2.48
CA SER A 205 2.49 3.13 -1.88
C SER A 205 1.65 4.19 -2.60
N ILE A 206 0.55 3.81 -3.24
CA ILE A 206 -0.47 4.78 -3.67
C ILE A 206 -1.70 4.54 -2.80
N GLU A 207 -2.14 5.58 -2.08
CA GLU A 207 -3.41 5.60 -1.36
C GLU A 207 -4.44 6.34 -2.21
N GLU A 208 -5.67 5.82 -2.29
CA GLU A 208 -6.76 6.49 -3.01
C GLU A 208 -7.64 7.29 -2.05
N TRP A 209 -8.11 8.47 -2.47
CA TRP A 209 -9.03 9.29 -1.70
C TRP A 209 -10.18 9.90 -2.53
N PRO A 210 -11.44 9.94 -2.03
CA PRO A 210 -11.96 9.20 -0.88
C PRO A 210 -11.60 7.70 -0.97
N PRO A 211 -11.52 6.96 0.16
CA PRO A 211 -11.21 5.53 0.15
C PRO A 211 -12.29 4.79 -0.64
N GLN A 212 -12.06 4.71 -1.94
CA GLN A 212 -12.84 3.91 -2.85
C GLN A 212 -11.97 2.72 -3.09
N TYR A 213 -12.23 1.69 -2.32
CA TYR A 213 -11.45 0.48 -2.46
C TYR A 213 -11.60 -0.19 -3.82
N PHE A 214 -12.49 0.32 -4.70
CA PHE A 214 -12.80 -0.26 -5.99
C PHE A 214 -12.90 0.77 -7.11
N ARG A 215 -11.80 0.95 -7.84
CA ARG A 215 -11.88 1.09 -9.30
C ARG A 215 -11.17 -0.09 -9.93
N ARG A 216 -11.98 -0.96 -10.55
CA ARG A 216 -11.50 -2.08 -11.36
C ARG A 216 -10.91 -1.48 -12.64
N ILE A 217 -9.57 -1.37 -12.69
CA ILE A 217 -8.84 -0.90 -13.90
C ILE A 217 -8.77 -2.02 -14.96
N ASP A 218 -9.14 -3.24 -14.57
CA ASP A 218 -9.07 -4.43 -15.41
C ASP A 218 -10.07 -4.41 -16.57
N GLN A 219 -9.54 -4.49 -17.80
CA GLN A 219 -10.26 -4.61 -19.08
C GLN A 219 -10.48 -6.08 -19.53
N ARG A 220 -10.42 -7.08 -18.63
CA ARG A 220 -10.71 -8.47 -19.01
C ARG A 220 -12.15 -8.62 -19.50
N THR A 221 -12.29 -8.97 -20.78
CA THR A 221 -13.56 -9.09 -21.53
C THR A 221 -14.39 -10.32 -21.14
N GLU A 222 -13.81 -11.33 -20.50
CA GLU A 222 -14.47 -12.59 -20.15
C GLU A 222 -14.05 -13.06 -18.74
N ARG A 223 -14.91 -12.87 -17.74
CA ARG A 223 -14.79 -13.52 -16.42
C ARG A 223 -15.89 -14.55 -16.24
N LYS A 224 -15.58 -15.64 -15.55
CA LYS A 224 -16.59 -16.61 -15.11
C LYS A 224 -17.37 -16.00 -13.95
N GLU A 225 -18.65 -16.36 -13.82
CA GLU A 225 -19.58 -15.83 -12.81
C GLU A 225 -19.00 -15.90 -11.37
N PHE A 226 -18.36 -17.02 -11.02
CA PHE A 226 -17.74 -17.20 -9.69
C PHE A 226 -16.47 -16.36 -9.46
N ASP A 227 -15.72 -16.02 -10.51
CA ASP A 227 -14.52 -15.19 -10.37
C ASP A 227 -14.91 -13.76 -9.96
N GLU A 228 -16.05 -13.27 -10.45
CA GLU A 228 -16.56 -11.95 -10.08
C GLU A 228 -17.01 -11.90 -8.63
N VAL A 229 -17.69 -12.94 -8.16
CA VAL A 229 -18.12 -13.05 -6.76
C VAL A 229 -16.90 -13.05 -5.84
N VAL A 230 -15.91 -13.91 -6.11
CA VAL A 230 -14.70 -14.00 -5.28
C VAL A 230 -13.95 -12.68 -5.26
N PHE A 231 -13.72 -12.07 -6.43
CA PHE A 231 -13.05 -10.78 -6.51
C PHE A 231 -13.78 -9.71 -5.71
N ASN A 232 -15.08 -9.53 -5.95
CA ASN A 232 -15.87 -8.48 -5.30
C ASN A 232 -15.90 -8.68 -3.78
N VAL A 233 -16.14 -9.89 -3.29
CA VAL A 233 -16.17 -10.16 -1.84
C VAL A 233 -14.80 -9.96 -1.21
N ALA A 234 -13.72 -10.43 -1.84
CA ALA A 234 -12.38 -10.30 -1.29
C ALA A 234 -11.94 -8.85 -1.21
N MET A 235 -12.16 -8.13 -2.31
CA MET A 235 -11.91 -6.71 -2.42
C MET A 235 -12.75 -5.94 -1.36
N ASN A 236 -14.07 -6.18 -1.26
CA ASN A 236 -14.98 -5.59 -0.25
C ASN A 236 -14.57 -5.87 1.20
N SER A 237 -14.14 -7.09 1.50
CA SER A 237 -13.71 -7.45 2.86
C SER A 237 -12.47 -6.67 3.30
N ALA A 238 -11.47 -6.57 2.41
CA ALA A 238 -10.24 -5.83 2.65
C ALA A 238 -10.50 -4.33 2.81
N ALA A 239 -11.41 -3.80 1.99
CA ALA A 239 -11.85 -2.43 2.03
C ALA A 239 -12.51 -2.02 3.33
N ASN A 240 -13.54 -2.77 3.73
CA ASN A 240 -14.30 -2.51 4.93
C ASN A 240 -13.37 -2.52 6.14
N PHE A 241 -12.46 -3.51 6.18
CA PHE A 241 -11.44 -3.58 7.22
C PHE A 241 -10.60 -2.31 7.30
N ILE A 242 -10.09 -1.80 6.17
CA ILE A 242 -9.32 -0.56 6.20
C ILE A 242 -10.21 0.59 6.66
N SER A 243 -11.43 0.75 6.13
CA SER A 243 -12.27 1.91 6.49
C SER A 243 -12.70 1.94 7.95
N GLU A 244 -12.94 0.76 8.54
CA GLU A 244 -13.34 0.64 9.95
C GLU A 244 -12.17 0.86 10.90
N ASN A 245 -10.93 0.74 10.40
CA ASN A 245 -9.71 0.79 11.21
C ASN A 245 -8.73 1.89 10.74
N ASP A 246 -9.15 2.79 9.83
CA ASP A 246 -8.32 3.91 9.31
C ASP A 246 -8.19 5.04 10.34
N ASP A 247 -8.77 4.92 11.52
CA ASP A 247 -8.43 5.77 12.66
C ASP A 247 -7.02 5.43 13.13
N PHE A 248 -6.06 6.19 12.59
CA PHE A 248 -4.60 6.11 12.74
C PHE A 248 -4.03 6.10 14.18
N ALA A 249 -4.87 6.05 15.22
CA ALA A 249 -4.48 6.05 16.62
C ALA A 249 -4.25 4.65 17.21
N ASP A 250 -4.70 3.57 16.55
CA ASP A 250 -4.48 2.22 17.07
C ASP A 250 -3.12 1.65 16.64
N HIS A 251 -2.14 1.77 17.54
CA HIS A 251 -0.80 1.19 17.36
C HIS A 251 -0.82 -0.34 17.13
N GLY A 252 -1.91 -1.05 17.49
CA GLY A 252 -2.00 -2.51 17.35
C GLY A 252 -2.32 -3.03 15.95
N LEU A 253 -2.79 -2.18 15.04
CA LEU A 253 -3.26 -2.58 13.69
C LEU A 253 -2.39 -2.07 12.53
N ARG A 254 -1.28 -1.40 12.85
CA ARG A 254 -0.44 -0.72 11.87
C ARG A 254 0.14 -1.69 10.84
N GLU A 255 0.71 -2.80 11.28
CA GLU A 255 1.32 -3.80 10.39
C GLU A 255 0.28 -4.43 9.45
N GLN A 256 -0.92 -4.71 9.96
CA GLN A 256 -2.05 -5.28 9.23
C GLN A 256 -2.51 -4.34 8.12
N LEU A 257 -2.70 -3.06 8.43
CA LEU A 257 -3.10 -2.06 7.44
C LEU A 257 -2.03 -1.85 6.37
N ILE A 258 -0.76 -1.80 6.76
CA ILE A 258 0.38 -1.65 5.83
C ILE A 258 0.44 -2.81 4.82
N VAL A 259 0.28 -4.05 5.30
CA VAL A 259 0.27 -5.24 4.45
C VAL A 259 -0.97 -5.28 3.58
N LEU A 260 -2.14 -5.03 4.15
CA LEU A 260 -3.41 -5.11 3.43
C LEU A 260 -3.48 -4.07 2.30
N LYS A 261 -3.08 -2.82 2.56
CA LYS A 261 -2.97 -1.76 1.53
C LYS A 261 -2.01 -2.18 0.40
N TYR A 262 -0.91 -2.85 0.72
CA TYR A 262 0.03 -3.35 -0.30
C TYR A 262 -0.55 -4.50 -1.12
N LEU A 263 -1.22 -5.46 -0.47
CA LEU A 263 -1.89 -6.57 -1.17
C LEU A 263 -3.00 -6.07 -2.10
N LEU A 264 -3.78 -5.06 -1.67
CA LEU A 264 -4.80 -4.40 -2.49
C LEU A 264 -4.19 -3.69 -3.70
N PHE A 265 -3.12 -2.92 -3.50
CA PHE A 265 -2.39 -2.28 -4.58
C PHE A 265 -1.94 -3.32 -5.63
N GLN A 266 -1.36 -4.42 -5.19
CA GLN A 266 -0.91 -5.48 -6.08
C GLN A 266 -2.09 -6.14 -6.81
N ALA A 267 -3.22 -6.33 -6.12
CA ALA A 267 -4.41 -6.87 -6.72
C ALA A 267 -5.00 -5.96 -7.81
N GLN A 268 -4.94 -4.65 -7.61
CA GLN A 268 -5.51 -3.64 -8.49
C GLN A 268 -4.63 -3.27 -9.68
N PHE A 269 -3.29 -3.38 -9.56
CA PHE A 269 -2.37 -2.89 -10.60
C PHE A 269 -1.45 -3.96 -11.21
N VAL A 270 -1.22 -5.08 -10.53
CA VAL A 270 -0.20 -6.08 -10.91
C VAL A 270 -0.79 -7.42 -11.36
N HIS A 271 -2.03 -7.71 -10.96
CA HIS A 271 -2.96 -8.65 -11.58
C HIS A 271 -2.61 -10.15 -11.75
N THR A 272 -1.53 -10.69 -11.18
CA THR A 272 -1.31 -12.16 -11.30
C THR A 272 -0.51 -12.85 -10.18
N ASP A 273 0.50 -12.22 -9.58
CA ASP A 273 1.48 -12.99 -8.78
C ASP A 273 1.17 -13.00 -7.27
N TYR A 274 1.47 -14.13 -6.64
CA TYR A 274 1.55 -14.23 -5.18
C TYR A 274 2.76 -13.47 -4.66
N ILE A 275 2.61 -12.83 -3.51
CA ILE A 275 3.68 -12.05 -2.88
C ILE A 275 4.25 -12.85 -1.71
N SER A 276 5.56 -13.10 -1.74
CA SER A 276 6.24 -13.88 -0.71
C SER A 276 6.16 -13.23 0.69
N SER A 277 6.25 -14.04 1.74
CA SER A 277 6.34 -13.56 3.13
C SER A 277 7.53 -12.62 3.32
N GLY A 278 8.67 -12.92 2.67
CA GLY A 278 9.87 -12.09 2.68
C GLY A 278 9.61 -10.69 2.10
N GLU A 279 8.97 -10.60 0.94
CA GLU A 279 8.67 -9.30 0.32
C GLU A 279 7.74 -8.44 1.18
N LEU A 280 6.71 -9.04 1.79
CA LEU A 280 5.79 -8.34 2.69
C LEU A 280 6.50 -7.84 3.95
N ARG A 281 7.39 -8.65 4.53
CA ARG A 281 8.21 -8.27 5.69
C ARG A 281 9.22 -7.17 5.34
N ASP A 282 9.79 -7.20 4.15
CA ASP A 282 10.67 -6.12 3.71
C ASP A 282 9.87 -4.83 3.44
N HIS A 283 8.62 -4.94 3.00
CA HIS A 283 7.71 -3.80 2.81
C HIS A 283 7.33 -3.17 4.16
N LEU A 284 7.07 -3.99 5.19
CA LEU A 284 6.88 -3.53 6.57
C LEU A 284 8.12 -2.80 7.11
N SER A 285 9.29 -3.43 6.98
CA SER A 285 10.57 -2.84 7.38
C SER A 285 10.85 -1.53 6.64
N ALA A 286 10.42 -1.45 5.38
CA ALA A 286 10.54 -0.23 4.59
C ALA A 286 9.67 0.94 5.10
N ARG A 287 8.59 0.67 5.82
CA ARG A 287 7.71 1.67 6.46
C ARG A 287 8.00 1.86 7.96
N GLY A 288 9.18 1.44 8.42
CA GLY A 288 9.64 1.69 9.79
C GLY A 288 9.00 0.79 10.85
N CYS A 289 8.37 -0.32 10.46
CA CYS A 289 7.97 -1.38 11.39
C CYS A 289 9.18 -2.22 11.81
N GLU A 290 9.09 -2.84 13.00
CA GLU A 290 10.10 -3.78 13.47
C GLU A 290 10.19 -5.02 12.55
N GLN A 291 11.38 -5.63 12.49
CA GLN A 291 11.55 -6.86 11.73
C GLN A 291 10.83 -8.02 12.43
N LEU A 292 9.66 -8.37 11.93
CA LEU A 292 8.94 -9.57 12.35
C LEU A 292 9.64 -10.83 11.85
N SER A 293 9.69 -11.89 12.65
CA SER A 293 10.00 -13.24 12.17
C SER A 293 8.88 -13.78 11.27
N GLU A 294 9.13 -14.87 10.53
CA GLU A 294 8.10 -15.46 9.68
C GLU A 294 6.89 -15.94 10.49
N HIS A 295 7.12 -16.61 11.62
CA HIS A 295 6.04 -17.06 12.50
C HIS A 295 5.23 -15.89 13.10
N GLN A 296 5.91 -14.82 13.54
CA GLN A 296 5.23 -13.62 14.03
C GLN A 296 4.40 -12.97 12.92
N PHE A 297 4.96 -12.80 11.72
CA PHE A 297 4.24 -12.25 10.57
C PHE A 297 2.97 -13.05 10.26
N MET A 298 3.02 -14.38 10.28
CA MET A 298 1.82 -15.20 10.07
C MET A 298 0.78 -15.00 11.16
N SER A 299 1.18 -15.12 12.42
CA SER A 299 0.26 -15.10 13.55
C SER A 299 -0.31 -13.72 13.87
N SER A 300 0.49 -12.66 13.80
CA SER A 300 0.08 -11.30 14.18
C SER A 300 -0.52 -10.51 13.03
N VAL A 301 -0.15 -10.82 11.77
CA VAL A 301 -0.61 -10.06 10.60
C VAL A 301 -1.63 -10.85 9.80
N ILE A 302 -1.21 -11.95 9.16
CA ILE A 302 -2.07 -12.67 8.22
C ILE A 302 -3.25 -13.35 8.91
N SER A 303 -3.02 -14.07 10.01
CA SER A 303 -4.09 -14.73 10.77
C SER A 303 -5.07 -13.71 11.32
N GLN A 304 -4.60 -12.61 11.91
CA GLN A 304 -5.49 -11.56 12.44
C GLN A 304 -6.36 -10.91 11.37
N LEU A 305 -5.82 -10.68 10.16
CA LEU A 305 -6.60 -10.19 9.02
C LEU A 305 -7.71 -11.18 8.64
N ARG A 306 -7.41 -12.48 8.59
CA ARG A 306 -8.38 -13.54 8.28
C ARG A 306 -9.43 -13.72 9.37
N ASP A 307 -9.02 -13.71 10.63
CA ASP A 307 -9.90 -13.85 11.79
C ASP A 307 -10.94 -12.72 11.84
N ARG A 308 -10.59 -11.55 11.28
CA ARG A 308 -11.47 -10.39 11.10
C ARG A 308 -12.20 -10.37 9.76
N GLY A 309 -12.23 -11.48 9.03
CA GLY A 309 -13.04 -11.66 7.82
C GLY A 309 -12.42 -11.15 6.52
N VAL A 310 -11.16 -10.72 6.51
CA VAL A 310 -10.47 -10.32 5.28
C VAL A 310 -10.07 -11.55 4.48
N LEU A 311 -10.50 -11.64 3.22
CA LEU A 311 -10.14 -12.75 2.35
C LEU A 311 -8.73 -12.57 1.78
N ILE A 312 -7.81 -13.42 2.23
CA ILE A 312 -6.43 -13.49 1.75
C ILE A 312 -6.14 -14.94 1.37
N SER A 313 -5.80 -15.18 0.11
CA SER A 313 -5.36 -16.49 -0.35
C SER A 313 -3.90 -16.72 -0.01
N SER A 314 -3.58 -17.88 0.57
CA SER A 314 -2.21 -18.36 0.74
C SER A 314 -1.92 -19.52 -0.19
N SER A 315 -0.71 -19.54 -0.70
CA SER A 315 -0.12 -20.71 -1.34
C SER A 315 1.33 -20.87 -0.90
N ASN A 316 2.00 -21.93 -1.38
CA ASN A 316 3.45 -22.07 -1.24
C ASN A 316 4.25 -20.92 -1.90
N LYS A 317 3.62 -20.10 -2.75
CA LYS A 317 4.23 -18.93 -3.40
C LYS A 317 4.08 -17.64 -2.57
N GLY A 318 3.20 -17.61 -1.56
CA GLY A 318 2.97 -16.45 -0.71
C GLY A 318 1.49 -16.08 -0.55
N TYR A 319 1.20 -14.79 -0.52
CA TYR A 319 -0.11 -14.20 -0.19
C TYR A 319 -0.62 -13.30 -1.32
N LYS A 320 -1.94 -13.27 -1.53
CA LYS A 320 -2.60 -12.27 -2.37
C LYS A 320 -4.08 -12.10 -2.00
N ILE A 321 -4.68 -11.00 -2.43
CA ILE A 321 -6.16 -10.89 -2.47
C ILE A 321 -6.64 -11.73 -3.65
N PRO A 322 -7.52 -12.73 -3.44
CA PRO A 322 -7.98 -13.59 -4.52
C PRO A 322 -8.77 -12.80 -5.55
N GLN A 323 -8.45 -13.02 -6.83
CA GLN A 323 -9.13 -12.36 -7.96
C GLN A 323 -9.99 -13.32 -8.78
N THR A 324 -9.73 -14.61 -8.64
CA THR A 324 -10.44 -15.69 -9.31
C THR A 324 -10.84 -16.75 -8.30
N HIS A 325 -11.81 -17.59 -8.67
CA HIS A 325 -12.17 -18.77 -7.88
C HIS A 325 -10.96 -19.70 -7.70
N SER A 326 -10.10 -19.84 -8.72
CA SER A 326 -8.87 -20.64 -8.62
C SER A 326 -7.94 -20.13 -7.53
N ASP A 327 -7.80 -18.81 -7.38
CA ASP A 327 -6.95 -18.22 -6.34
C ASP A 327 -7.43 -18.57 -4.94
N TYR A 328 -8.75 -18.63 -4.75
CA TYR A 328 -9.32 -19.04 -3.47
C TYR A 328 -9.14 -20.55 -3.24
N MET A 329 -9.29 -21.37 -4.30
CA MET A 329 -9.05 -22.80 -4.22
C MET A 329 -7.61 -23.16 -3.87
N ASP A 330 -6.61 -22.38 -4.29
CA ASP A 330 -5.21 -22.57 -3.86
C ASP A 330 -5.09 -22.54 -2.33
N PHE A 331 -5.84 -21.67 -1.66
CA PHE A 331 -5.86 -21.60 -0.19
C PHE A 331 -6.56 -22.80 0.43
N VAL A 332 -7.67 -23.25 -0.17
CA VAL A 332 -8.37 -24.47 0.26
C VAL A 332 -7.45 -25.68 0.17
N GLU A 333 -6.72 -25.84 -0.94
CA GLU A 333 -5.78 -26.94 -1.13
C GLU A 333 -4.59 -26.88 -0.16
N LEU A 334 -4.08 -25.67 0.13
CA LEU A 334 -3.04 -25.51 1.15
C LEU A 334 -3.52 -25.97 2.53
N VAL A 335 -4.72 -25.55 2.94
CA VAL A 335 -5.31 -25.92 4.23
C VAL A 335 -5.59 -27.42 4.29
N ASN A 336 -6.14 -27.98 3.22
CA ASN A 336 -6.40 -29.42 3.09
C ASN A 336 -5.11 -30.23 3.22
N GLY A 337 -4.08 -29.87 2.46
CA GLY A 337 -2.78 -30.54 2.46
C GLY A 337 -1.99 -30.44 3.77
N GLN A 338 -2.27 -29.45 4.63
CA GLN A 338 -1.64 -29.31 5.95
C GLN A 338 -2.47 -29.95 7.07
N SER A 339 -3.78 -29.70 7.07
CA SER A 339 -4.66 -30.04 8.18
C SER A 339 -4.99 -31.53 8.22
N ILE A 340 -5.33 -32.12 7.06
CA ILE A 340 -5.72 -33.54 7.01
C ILE A 340 -4.56 -34.44 7.42
N PRO A 341 -3.31 -34.28 6.92
CA PRO A 341 -2.20 -35.12 7.37
C PRO A 341 -1.86 -34.95 8.85
N LEU A 342 -2.02 -33.75 9.42
CA LEU A 342 -1.78 -33.50 10.84
C LEU A 342 -2.83 -34.22 11.71
N LEU A 343 -4.11 -34.10 11.34
CA LEU A 343 -5.20 -34.79 12.03
C LEU A 343 -5.08 -36.30 11.91
N GLU A 344 -4.68 -36.83 10.75
CA GLU A 344 -4.40 -38.25 10.55
C GLU A 344 -3.26 -38.76 11.44
N ARG A 345 -2.16 -37.99 11.57
CA ARG A 345 -1.06 -38.34 12.49
C ARG A 345 -1.54 -38.39 13.93
N LEU A 346 -2.36 -37.42 14.34
CA LEU A 346 -2.93 -37.38 15.69
C LEU A 346 -3.88 -38.56 15.95
N ARG A 347 -4.71 -38.90 14.96
CA ARG A 347 -5.62 -40.05 15.01
C ARG A 347 -4.86 -41.37 15.15
N ARG A 348 -3.80 -41.57 14.36
CA ARG A 348 -2.94 -42.76 14.47
C ARG A 348 -2.28 -42.85 15.85
N ALA A 349 -1.76 -41.74 16.36
CA ALA A 349 -1.17 -41.69 17.70
C ALA A 349 -2.18 -42.05 18.80
N LYS A 350 -3.41 -41.52 18.74
CA LYS A 350 -4.52 -41.88 19.64
C LYS A 350 -4.78 -43.38 19.60
N LYS A 351 -4.94 -43.95 18.41
CA LYS A 351 -5.22 -45.38 18.24
C LYS A 351 -4.11 -46.25 18.84
N THR A 352 -2.85 -45.94 18.54
CA THR A 352 -1.69 -46.68 19.07
C THR A 352 -1.62 -46.63 20.59
N LEU A 353 -1.86 -45.46 21.20
CA LEU A 353 -1.86 -45.33 22.67
C LEU A 353 -3.04 -46.07 23.32
N PHE A 354 -4.21 -46.02 22.70
CA PHE A 354 -5.39 -46.73 23.17
C PHE A 354 -5.17 -48.26 23.13
N GLU A 355 -4.63 -48.78 22.04
CA GLU A 355 -4.30 -50.21 21.88
C GLU A 355 -3.20 -50.66 22.85
N ALA A 356 -2.12 -49.88 22.98
CA ALA A 356 -1.00 -50.19 23.88
C ALA A 356 -1.39 -50.18 25.36
N SER A 357 -2.41 -49.41 25.73
CA SER A 357 -2.95 -49.32 27.08
C SER A 357 -4.15 -50.23 27.34
N LEU A 358 -4.49 -51.14 26.41
CA LEU A 358 -5.66 -52.02 26.50
C LEU A 358 -6.97 -51.25 26.78
N GLY A 359 -7.08 -50.02 26.28
CA GLY A 359 -8.24 -49.15 26.43
C GLY A 359 -8.27 -48.28 27.68
N GLU A 360 -7.22 -48.30 28.51
CA GLU A 360 -7.13 -47.46 29.72
C GLU A 360 -6.79 -46.00 29.41
N LEU A 361 -5.92 -45.75 28.43
CA LEU A 361 -5.47 -44.40 28.09
C LEU A 361 -6.41 -43.76 27.07
N LYS A 362 -7.30 -42.90 27.57
CA LYS A 362 -8.19 -42.07 26.75
C LYS A 362 -7.61 -40.68 26.53
N THR A 363 -7.02 -40.47 25.36
CA THR A 363 -6.63 -39.12 24.93
C THR A 363 -7.85 -38.30 24.51
N PHE A 364 -7.89 -37.02 24.88
CA PHE A 364 -8.93 -36.01 24.54
C PHE A 364 -10.23 -36.01 25.37
N ASP A 365 -10.28 -36.66 26.54
CA ASP A 365 -11.47 -36.59 27.42
C ASP A 365 -11.57 -35.30 28.26
N ASP A 366 -10.53 -34.47 28.23
CA ASP A 366 -10.59 -33.13 28.81
C ASP A 366 -11.60 -32.25 28.04
N PRO A 367 -12.54 -31.57 28.73
CA PRO A 367 -13.50 -30.65 28.11
C PRO A 367 -12.87 -29.64 27.14
N GLN A 368 -11.63 -29.21 27.39
CA GLN A 368 -10.92 -28.25 26.53
C GLN A 368 -10.63 -28.79 25.11
N HIS A 369 -10.64 -30.11 24.91
CA HIS A 369 -10.36 -30.77 23.64
C HIS A 369 -11.61 -31.29 22.92
N ALA A 370 -12.82 -30.98 23.39
CA ALA A 370 -14.07 -31.57 22.88
C ALA A 370 -14.35 -31.28 21.39
N ARG A 371 -13.87 -30.16 20.83
CA ARG A 371 -13.99 -29.87 19.39
C ARG A 371 -13.04 -30.73 18.57
N LEU A 372 -11.80 -30.85 19.02
CA LEU A 372 -10.78 -31.68 18.35
C LEU A 372 -11.18 -33.16 18.36
N LYS A 373 -11.76 -33.63 19.46
CA LYS A 373 -12.31 -34.99 19.57
C LYS A 373 -13.34 -35.28 18.47
N ARG A 374 -14.33 -34.38 18.29
CA ARG A 374 -15.36 -34.50 17.25
C ARG A 374 -14.77 -34.52 15.82
N VAL A 375 -13.77 -33.69 15.56
CA VAL A 375 -13.10 -33.66 14.24
C VAL A 375 -12.36 -34.97 13.97
N ILE A 376 -11.66 -35.52 14.96
CA ILE A 376 -10.94 -36.79 14.83
C ILE A 376 -11.90 -37.97 14.66
N GLU A 377 -13.03 -37.98 15.38
CA GLU A 377 -14.07 -39.01 15.25
C GLU A 377 -14.74 -38.97 13.87
N ALA A 378 -14.97 -37.78 13.31
CA ALA A 378 -15.51 -37.64 11.95
C ALA A 378 -14.54 -38.11 10.84
N LEU A 379 -13.25 -38.30 11.14
CA LEU A 379 -12.28 -38.91 10.22
C LEU A 379 -12.28 -40.45 10.29
N GLU A 380 -13.05 -41.04 11.20
CA GLU A 380 -13.21 -42.50 11.34
C GLU A 380 -14.36 -43.05 10.49
N GLU A 381 -15.29 -42.20 10.05
CA GLU A 381 -16.32 -42.48 9.02
C GLU A 381 -15.72 -42.45 7.61
#